data_AF-A0A3C0JLY3-F1
#
_entry.id   AF-A0A3C0JLY3-F1
#
_cell.length_a   1.000
_cell.length_b   1.000
_cell.length_c   1.000
_cell.angle_alpha   90.00
_cell.angle_beta   90.00
_cell.angle_gamma   90.00
#
_symmetry.space_group_name_H-M   'P 1'
#
loop_
_entity.id
_entity.type
_entity.pdbx_description
1 polymer ?
#
loop_
_entity_poly.entity_id
_entity_poly.type
_entity_poly.pdbx_seq_one_letter_code
_entity_poly.pdbx_strand_id
1 'polypeptide(L)'
;DPDRSESVTFDGLSFGSVGQYEKIRGIAYGEVDPSDPRNAVITDIELAPVNAPGMVEYSMDIFILKPVDLNRGNHRILFDFNNRGQMRVGLFNDAVTTNNPTSAKDAGTGFIMNLGYTVVGSGWEPAVSGVDAMKIIVP
;
A
#
# COMPACT_ATOMS: atom_id res chain seq x y z
N ASP A 1 -2.69 -6.78 -8.90
CA ASP A 1 -2.10 -8.11 -8.72
C ASP A 1 -3.21 -9.07 -8.31
N PRO A 2 -3.76 -9.82 -9.27
CA PRO A 2 -4.90 -10.70 -9.01
C PRO A 2 -4.57 -11.85 -8.06
N ASP A 3 -3.33 -12.32 -8.03
CA ASP A 3 -2.91 -13.46 -7.19
C ASP A 3 -2.81 -13.06 -5.71
N ARG A 4 -2.66 -11.77 -5.42
CA ARG A 4 -2.45 -11.23 -4.06
C ARG A 4 -3.59 -10.31 -3.61
N SER A 5 -4.59 -10.05 -4.46
CA SER A 5 -5.79 -9.29 -4.12
C SER A 5 -6.94 -10.23 -3.78
N GLU A 6 -7.76 -9.86 -2.80
CA GLU A 6 -8.84 -10.70 -2.27
C GLU A 6 -10.06 -9.84 -1.95
N SER A 7 -11.21 -10.22 -2.51
CA SER A 7 -12.51 -9.64 -2.22
C SER A 7 -13.52 -10.78 -2.11
N VAL A 8 -13.90 -11.24 -0.92
CA VAL A 8 -13.60 -10.75 0.44
C VAL A 8 -12.28 -11.33 0.98
N THR A 9 -11.54 -10.60 1.81
CA THR A 9 -10.31 -11.08 2.50
C THR A 9 -10.57 -11.52 3.95
N PHE A 10 -9.55 -11.92 4.70
CA PHE A 10 -9.64 -12.35 6.11
C PHE A 10 -10.60 -13.52 6.35
N ASP A 11 -10.58 -14.51 5.46
CA ASP A 11 -11.46 -15.68 5.51
C ASP A 11 -12.97 -15.33 5.60
N GLY A 12 -13.36 -14.14 5.11
CA GLY A 12 -14.74 -13.67 5.13
C GLY A 12 -15.19 -13.00 6.43
N LEU A 13 -14.28 -12.70 7.36
CA LEU A 13 -14.61 -11.99 8.61
C LEU A 13 -15.33 -10.65 8.36
N SER A 14 -16.28 -10.34 9.25
CA SER A 14 -16.99 -9.07 9.28
C SER A 14 -16.62 -8.27 10.53
N PHE A 15 -16.38 -6.98 10.37
CA PHE A 15 -15.90 -6.09 11.43
C PHE A 15 -17.03 -5.13 11.85
N GLY A 16 -17.68 -5.47 12.95
CA GLY A 16 -18.73 -4.64 13.57
C GLY A 16 -19.81 -4.19 12.58
N SER A 17 -20.12 -2.90 12.61
CA SER A 17 -21.10 -2.28 11.69
C SER A 17 -20.51 -1.86 10.35
N VAL A 18 -19.19 -1.97 10.16
CA VAL A 18 -18.51 -1.62 8.90
C VAL A 18 -18.69 -2.73 7.87
N GLY A 19 -18.60 -3.99 8.33
CA GLY A 19 -18.80 -5.17 7.49
C GLY A 19 -17.49 -5.81 7.04
N GLN A 20 -17.54 -6.44 5.88
CA GLN A 20 -16.41 -7.16 5.29
C GLN A 20 -15.45 -6.22 4.58
N TYR A 21 -14.20 -6.66 4.46
CA TYR A 21 -13.12 -5.91 3.85
C TYR A 21 -12.57 -6.64 2.62
N GLU A 22 -11.99 -5.87 1.71
CA GLU A 22 -11.22 -6.37 0.58
C GLU A 22 -9.80 -5.80 0.60
N LYS A 23 -8.87 -6.62 0.13
CA LYS A 23 -7.45 -6.30 -0.01
C LYS A 23 -7.12 -6.19 -1.49
N ILE A 24 -6.50 -5.09 -1.88
CA ILE A 24 -6.02 -4.83 -3.23
C ILE A 24 -4.51 -4.66 -3.16
N ARG A 25 -3.80 -5.40 -4.00
CA ARG A 25 -2.36 -5.29 -4.21
C ARG A 25 -2.08 -4.95 -5.65
N GLY A 26 -1.04 -4.17 -5.91
CA GLY A 26 -0.68 -3.80 -7.26
C GLY A 26 0.64 -3.06 -7.36
N ILE A 27 0.92 -2.60 -8.58
CA ILE A 27 2.04 -1.72 -8.87
C ILE A 27 1.44 -0.44 -9.44
N ALA A 28 1.77 0.70 -8.83
CA ALA A 28 1.50 2.01 -9.39
C ALA A 28 2.68 2.42 -10.27
N TYR A 29 2.39 2.97 -11.44
CA TYR A 29 3.38 3.54 -12.37
C TYR A 29 3.23 5.05 -12.38
N GLY A 30 4.35 5.76 -12.40
CA GLY A 30 4.37 7.20 -12.40
C GLY A 30 5.55 7.76 -13.17
N GLU A 31 5.45 9.05 -13.44
CA GLU A 31 6.45 9.81 -14.20
C GLU A 31 6.62 11.17 -13.53
N VAL A 32 7.86 11.66 -13.45
CA VAL A 32 8.16 13.02 -12.96
C VAL A 32 8.99 13.78 -13.98
N ASP A 33 8.71 15.07 -14.14
CA ASP A 33 9.47 15.97 -15.01
C ASP A 33 10.75 16.39 -14.28
N PRO A 34 11.96 16.02 -14.78
CA PRO A 34 13.22 16.41 -14.15
C PRO A 34 13.49 17.91 -14.26
N SER A 35 12.81 18.62 -15.16
CA SER A 35 12.95 20.07 -15.35
C SER A 35 11.99 20.91 -14.51
N ASP A 36 11.02 20.30 -13.82
CA ASP A 36 10.12 21.00 -12.91
C ASP A 36 10.89 21.48 -11.67
N PRO A 37 10.91 22.79 -11.36
CA PRO A 37 11.61 23.32 -10.19
C PRO A 37 11.17 22.70 -8.86
N ARG A 38 9.96 22.13 -8.78
CA ARG A 38 9.45 21.44 -7.59
C ARG A 38 10.12 20.09 -7.37
N ASN A 39 10.66 19.48 -8.43
CA ASN A 39 11.34 18.19 -8.37
C ASN A 39 12.86 18.34 -8.18
N ALA A 40 13.42 19.55 -8.23
CA ALA A 40 14.86 19.82 -8.06
C ALA A 40 15.43 19.43 -6.67
N VAL A 41 14.55 19.09 -5.71
CA VAL A 41 14.95 18.53 -4.40
C VAL A 41 15.31 17.04 -4.47
N ILE A 42 14.93 16.35 -5.54
CA ILE A 42 15.25 14.94 -5.78
C ILE A 42 16.70 14.89 -6.28
N THR A 43 17.57 14.28 -5.48
CA THR A 43 18.99 14.12 -5.82
C THR A 43 19.16 13.42 -7.17
N ASP A 44 20.05 13.98 -8.00
CA ASP A 44 20.46 13.46 -9.30
C ASP A 44 19.31 13.28 -10.32
N ILE A 45 18.16 13.92 -10.11
CA ILE A 45 17.01 13.79 -11.02
C ILE A 45 17.34 14.26 -12.44
N GLU A 46 18.20 15.25 -12.59
CA GLU A 46 18.67 15.73 -13.89
C GLU A 46 19.60 14.73 -14.62
N LEU A 47 20.12 13.74 -13.90
CA LEU A 47 21.00 12.68 -14.43
C LEU A 47 20.24 11.38 -14.75
N ALA A 48 19.00 11.27 -14.29
CA ALA A 48 18.19 10.07 -14.50
C ALA A 48 17.84 9.88 -15.99
N PRO A 49 17.78 8.64 -16.49
CA PRO A 49 17.28 8.38 -17.83
C PRO A 49 15.81 8.81 -17.94
N VAL A 50 15.45 9.31 -19.11
CA VAL A 50 14.10 9.78 -19.43
C VAL A 50 13.46 8.97 -20.54
N ASN A 51 12.14 8.83 -20.49
CA ASN A 51 11.36 8.23 -21.56
C ASN A 51 11.23 9.19 -22.77
N ALA A 52 10.53 8.76 -23.84
CA ALA A 52 10.39 9.56 -25.05
C ALA A 52 9.73 10.94 -24.83
N PRO A 53 8.75 11.09 -23.92
CA PRO A 53 8.25 12.38 -23.45
C PRO A 53 9.24 13.27 -22.67
N GLY A 54 10.40 12.75 -22.24
CA GLY A 54 11.34 13.48 -21.40
C GLY A 54 11.08 13.35 -19.90
N MET A 55 10.30 12.36 -19.46
CA MET A 55 9.95 12.14 -18.05
C MET A 55 10.78 11.01 -17.44
N VAL A 56 11.07 11.11 -16.14
CA VAL A 56 11.71 10.04 -15.35
C VAL A 56 10.62 9.09 -14.88
N GLU A 57 10.69 7.83 -15.33
CA GLU A 57 9.72 6.79 -14.99
C GLU A 57 10.06 6.12 -13.64
N TYR A 58 9.05 5.80 -12.86
CA TYR A 58 9.19 4.99 -11.65
C TYR A 58 7.97 4.09 -11.46
N SER A 59 8.12 3.06 -10.62
CA SER A 59 6.98 2.27 -10.17
C SER A 59 7.10 1.90 -8.70
N MET A 60 5.99 1.61 -8.04
CA MET A 60 5.99 1.20 -6.63
C MET A 60 4.91 0.17 -6.34
N ASP A 61 5.20 -0.76 -5.44
CA ASP A 61 4.17 -1.63 -4.89
C ASP A 61 3.16 -0.80 -4.10
N ILE A 62 1.88 -1.13 -4.26
CA ILE A 62 0.77 -0.51 -3.52
C ILE A 62 -0.07 -1.57 -2.82
N PHE A 63 -0.60 -1.18 -1.67
CA PHE A 63 -1.54 -1.96 -0.87
C PHE A 63 -2.72 -1.08 -0.47
N ILE A 64 -3.93 -1.60 -0.63
CA ILE A 64 -5.16 -0.94 -0.18
C ILE A 64 -6.01 -2.00 0.52
N LEU A 65 -6.36 -1.76 1.78
CA LEU A 65 -7.32 -2.57 2.54
C LEU A 65 -8.50 -1.66 2.89
N LYS A 66 -9.68 -1.96 2.36
CA LYS A 66 -10.86 -1.09 2.48
C LYS A 66 -12.14 -1.90 2.75
N PRO A 67 -13.19 -1.28 3.32
CA PRO A 67 -14.51 -1.89 3.33
C PRO A 67 -14.96 -2.26 1.91
N VAL A 68 -15.63 -3.39 1.77
CA VAL A 68 -16.29 -3.78 0.51
C VAL A 68 -17.34 -2.73 0.15
N ASP A 69 -18.14 -2.30 1.13
CA ASP A 69 -19.03 -1.14 1.01
C ASP A 69 -18.38 0.10 1.62
N LEU A 70 -17.87 0.99 0.76
CA LEU A 70 -17.20 2.22 1.16
C LEU A 70 -18.10 3.19 1.94
N ASN A 71 -19.43 3.11 1.82
CA ASN A 71 -20.34 3.97 2.58
C ASN A 71 -20.41 3.61 4.07
N ARG A 72 -19.93 2.41 4.43
CA ARG A 72 -19.88 1.94 5.82
C ARG A 72 -18.53 2.19 6.49
N GLY A 73 -17.55 2.71 5.74
CA GLY A 73 -16.29 3.16 6.28
C GLY A 73 -16.39 4.51 7.00
N ASN A 74 -15.28 4.95 7.59
CA ASN A 74 -15.20 6.25 8.27
C ASN A 74 -14.67 7.39 7.37
N HIS A 75 -14.47 7.10 6.07
CA HIS A 75 -13.93 8.01 5.06
C HIS A 75 -12.58 8.63 5.42
N ARG A 76 -11.74 7.90 6.16
CA ARG A 76 -10.37 8.29 6.51
C ARG A 76 -9.38 7.24 6.05
N ILE A 77 -8.19 7.71 5.69
CA ILE A 77 -7.06 6.87 5.34
C ILE A 77 -6.13 6.78 6.53
N LEU A 78 -5.73 5.54 6.86
CA LEU A 78 -4.53 5.27 7.64
C LEU A 78 -3.44 4.91 6.64
N PHE A 79 -2.47 5.79 6.47
CA PHE A 79 -1.34 5.55 5.56
C PHE A 79 -0.21 4.85 6.29
N ASP A 80 0.11 3.63 5.88
CA ASP A 80 1.23 2.85 6.39
C ASP A 80 2.47 3.16 5.56
N PHE A 81 3.32 4.02 6.13
CA PHE A 81 4.59 4.41 5.50
C PHE A 81 5.59 3.26 5.34
N ASN A 82 5.30 2.06 5.83
CA ASN A 82 6.15 0.86 5.89
C ASN A 82 7.61 1.11 6.31
N ASN A 83 8.07 0.32 7.27
CA ASN A 83 9.46 0.41 7.72
C ASN A 83 10.30 -0.59 6.93
N ARG A 84 11.16 -0.10 6.04
CA ARG A 84 12.00 -0.92 5.16
C ARG A 84 11.21 -1.91 4.33
N GLY A 85 10.15 -1.41 3.70
CA GLY A 85 9.22 -2.20 2.91
C GLY A 85 8.37 -3.18 3.71
N GLN A 86 8.38 -3.12 5.05
CA GLN A 86 7.50 -3.91 5.93
C GLN A 86 6.35 -3.07 6.48
N MET A 87 5.13 -3.42 6.11
CA MET A 87 3.90 -2.87 6.66
C MET A 87 3.81 -3.13 8.17
N ARG A 88 3.22 -2.17 8.87
CA ARG A 88 3.04 -2.15 10.33
C ARG A 88 1.58 -2.16 10.75
N VAL A 89 0.64 -2.12 9.81
CA VAL A 89 -0.81 -2.12 10.05
C VAL A 89 -1.28 -3.21 11.03
N GLY A 90 -0.68 -4.42 10.97
CA GLY A 90 -1.02 -5.53 11.88
C GLY A 90 -0.82 -5.19 13.36
N LEU A 91 0.12 -4.30 13.71
CA LEU A 91 0.39 -3.91 15.10
C LEU A 91 -0.79 -3.19 15.74
N PHE A 92 -1.56 -2.39 14.98
CA PHE A 92 -2.77 -1.75 15.50
C PHE A 92 -3.88 -2.75 15.83
N ASN A 93 -3.82 -3.93 15.21
CA ASN A 93 -4.79 -4.99 15.40
C ASN A 93 -4.30 -6.07 16.38
N ASP A 94 -3.15 -5.90 17.04
CA ASP A 94 -2.52 -6.96 17.86
C ASP A 94 -2.30 -8.26 17.04
N ALA A 95 -1.86 -8.10 15.79
CA ALA A 95 -1.54 -9.18 14.86
C ALA A 95 -0.05 -9.15 14.48
N VAL A 96 0.45 -10.31 14.04
CA VAL A 96 1.80 -10.40 13.45
C VAL A 96 1.86 -9.54 12.19
N THR A 97 2.95 -8.79 12.02
CA THR A 97 3.15 -7.97 10.82
C THR A 97 3.46 -8.85 9.62
N THR A 98 2.73 -8.62 8.54
CA THR A 98 2.97 -9.21 7.21
C THR A 98 2.62 -8.17 6.15
N ASN A 99 3.26 -8.27 5.00
CA ASN A 99 2.91 -7.45 3.85
C ASN A 99 1.77 -8.05 2.99
N ASN A 100 1.36 -9.27 3.29
CA ASN A 100 0.25 -9.94 2.62
C ASN A 100 -0.73 -10.52 3.67
N PRO A 101 -1.43 -9.66 4.41
CA PRO A 101 -2.42 -10.12 5.39
C PRO A 101 -3.62 -10.73 4.62
N THR A 102 -3.97 -11.98 4.92
CA THR A 102 -4.99 -12.76 4.16
C THR A 102 -5.97 -13.45 5.08
N SER A 103 -5.48 -14.03 6.18
CA SER A 103 -6.26 -14.92 7.04
C SER A 103 -6.93 -14.17 8.18
N ALA A 104 -7.91 -14.79 8.82
CA ALA A 104 -8.52 -14.30 10.06
C ALA A 104 -7.47 -13.97 11.15
N LYS A 105 -6.36 -14.72 11.20
CA LYS A 105 -5.26 -14.46 12.14
C LYS A 105 -4.54 -13.15 11.84
N ASP A 106 -4.39 -12.80 10.57
CA ASP A 106 -3.73 -11.54 10.14
C ASP A 106 -4.60 -10.31 10.44
N ALA A 107 -5.92 -10.50 10.57
CA ALA A 107 -6.84 -9.45 11.00
C ALA A 107 -6.70 -9.10 12.49
N GLY A 108 -6.21 -10.03 13.33
CA GLY A 108 -6.10 -9.85 14.77
C GLY A 108 -7.42 -9.45 15.43
N THR A 109 -7.38 -8.45 16.30
CA THR A 109 -8.57 -7.82 16.92
C THR A 109 -9.43 -7.05 15.91
N GLY A 110 -8.89 -6.73 14.73
CA GLY A 110 -9.52 -5.91 13.72
C GLY A 110 -9.88 -4.51 14.17
N PHE A 111 -9.18 -3.95 15.15
CA PHE A 111 -9.43 -2.62 15.71
C PHE A 111 -9.64 -1.55 14.63
N ILE A 112 -8.73 -1.43 13.65
CA ILE A 112 -8.83 -0.41 12.61
C ILE A 112 -10.00 -0.67 11.64
N MET A 113 -10.33 -1.94 11.39
CA MET A 113 -11.45 -2.32 10.52
C MET A 113 -12.80 -2.08 11.20
N ASN A 114 -12.89 -2.35 12.50
CA ASN A 114 -14.06 -2.01 13.31
C ASN A 114 -14.31 -0.50 13.38
N LEU A 115 -13.25 0.31 13.26
CA LEU A 115 -13.35 1.77 13.17
C LEU A 115 -13.62 2.29 11.74
N GLY A 116 -13.61 1.43 10.73
CA GLY A 116 -13.98 1.79 9.36
C GLY A 116 -12.89 2.44 8.52
N TYR A 117 -11.62 2.34 8.92
CA TYR A 117 -10.52 2.93 8.15
C TYR A 117 -10.30 2.20 6.82
N THR A 118 -9.89 2.96 5.81
CA THR A 118 -9.15 2.42 4.66
C THR A 118 -7.66 2.50 4.97
N VAL A 119 -6.95 1.40 4.87
CA VAL A 119 -5.49 1.38 5.00
C VAL A 119 -4.87 1.46 3.61
N VAL A 120 -3.89 2.34 3.44
CA VAL A 120 -3.13 2.45 2.20
C VAL A 120 -1.65 2.36 2.53
N GLY A 121 -0.88 1.67 1.70
CA GLY A 121 0.59 1.66 1.79
C GLY A 121 1.21 1.70 0.40
N SER A 122 2.42 2.27 0.31
CA SER A 122 3.22 2.29 -0.92
C SER A 122 4.69 2.06 -0.62
N GLY A 123 5.37 1.30 -1.47
CA GLY A 123 6.82 1.12 -1.37
C GLY A 123 7.57 2.43 -1.61
N TRP A 124 8.64 2.65 -0.85
CA TRP A 124 9.46 3.87 -0.95
C TRP A 124 10.97 3.61 -0.91
N GLU A 125 11.41 2.43 -0.47
CA GLU A 125 12.84 2.09 -0.37
C GLU A 125 13.23 1.14 -1.53
N PRO A 126 14.25 1.48 -2.35
CA PRO A 126 14.64 0.68 -3.51
C PRO A 126 15.47 -0.56 -3.15
N ALA A 127 16.13 -0.57 -1.99
CA ALA A 127 17.03 -1.65 -1.57
C ALA A 127 16.31 -2.83 -0.90
N VAL A 128 14.97 -2.82 -0.81
CA VAL A 128 14.21 -3.88 -0.15
C VAL A 128 14.08 -5.09 -1.07
N SER A 129 14.25 -6.29 -0.50
CA SER A 129 14.06 -7.58 -1.19
C SER A 129 13.00 -8.43 -0.49
N GLY A 130 12.40 -9.37 -1.24
CA GLY A 130 11.35 -10.27 -0.77
C GLY A 130 10.09 -10.21 -1.63
N VAL A 131 9.37 -11.34 -1.72
CA VAL A 131 8.20 -11.50 -2.61
C VAL A 131 7.07 -10.53 -2.27
N ASP A 132 6.86 -10.29 -0.97
CA ASP A 132 5.81 -9.38 -0.50
C ASP A 132 6.35 -8.02 -0.06
N ALA A 133 7.64 -7.74 -0.24
CA ALA A 133 8.22 -6.45 0.13
C ALA A 133 7.51 -5.30 -0.60
N MET A 134 7.21 -4.22 0.13
CA MET A 134 6.73 -2.97 -0.47
C MET A 134 7.95 -2.16 -0.93
N LYS A 135 8.22 -2.09 -2.23
CA LYS A 135 9.39 -1.38 -2.77
C LYS A 135 9.00 -0.34 -3.82
N ILE A 136 9.93 0.59 -4.04
CA ILE A 136 9.93 1.46 -5.22
C ILE A 136 11.00 0.97 -6.18
N ILE A 137 10.72 1.06 -7.48
CA ILE A 137 11.68 0.87 -8.56
C ILE A 137 11.85 2.23 -9.21
N VAL A 138 13.04 2.77 -9.05
CA VAL A 138 13.52 3.99 -9.71
C VAL A 138 14.68 3.62 -10.65
N PRO A 139 15.03 4.47 -11.62
CA PRO A 139 16.16 4.23 -12.51
C PRO A 139 17.52 4.10 -11.82
#